data_AF-A0A183U6A3-F1
#
_entry.id   AF-A0A183U6A3-F1
#
_cell.length_a   1.000
_cell.length_b   1.000
_cell.length_c   1.000
_cell.angle_alpha   90.00
_cell.angle_beta   90.00
_cell.angle_gamma   90.00
#
_symmetry.space_group_name_H-M   'P 1'
#
loop_
_entity.id
_entity.type
_entity.pdbx_description
1 polymer ?
#
loop_
_entity_poly.entity_id
_entity_poly.type
_entity_poly.pdbx_seq_one_letter_code
_entity_poly.pdbx_strand_id
1 'polypeptide(L)'
;LGRLSHAYEVYPFIFIAIIWFGSVIVIGWWSWWKAEVHADKRASPMSWKHLRDDYYKRNTVLFDWDGRTHRRLPIMEKLQDEMLEASEKRSKAKTGSS
;
A
#
# COMPACT_ATOMS: atom_id res chain seq x y z
N LEU A 1 35.30 4.31 -42.59
CA LEU A 1 34.91 4.91 -41.28
C LEU A 1 33.42 5.25 -41.12
N GLY A 2 32.54 5.07 -42.13
CA GLY A 2 31.14 5.53 -42.03
C GLY A 2 30.19 4.69 -41.14
N ARG A 3 30.45 3.39 -40.94
CA ARG A 3 29.56 2.52 -40.14
C ARG A 3 29.70 2.68 -38.62
N LEU A 4 30.86 3.10 -38.14
CA LEU A 4 31.09 3.32 -36.70
C LEU A 4 30.46 4.62 -36.20
N SER A 5 30.36 5.65 -37.05
CA SER A 5 29.67 6.90 -36.69
C SER A 5 28.16 6.68 -36.48
N HIS A 6 27.53 5.86 -37.33
CA HIS A 6 26.10 5.54 -37.20
C HIS A 6 25.80 4.64 -35.98
N ALA A 7 26.76 3.81 -35.56
CA ALA A 7 26.64 3.03 -34.33
C ALA A 7 26.53 3.91 -33.07
N TYR A 8 27.04 5.15 -33.11
CA TYR A 8 26.96 6.07 -31.98
C TYR A 8 25.59 6.70 -31.77
N GLU A 9 24.80 6.86 -32.84
CA GLU A 9 23.43 7.40 -32.77
C GLU A 9 22.46 6.41 -32.11
N VAL A 10 22.81 5.12 -32.07
CA VAL A 10 21.96 4.05 -31.51
C VAL A 10 22.12 3.92 -29.99
N TYR A 11 23.28 4.28 -29.42
CA TYR A 11 23.49 4.24 -27.97
C TYR A 11 22.46 5.03 -27.14
N PRO A 12 22.06 6.27 -27.49
CA PRO A 12 21.04 6.98 -26.73
C PRO A 12 19.68 6.26 -26.76
N PHE A 13 19.30 5.63 -27.87
CA PHE A 13 18.05 4.86 -27.94
C PHE A 13 18.11 3.60 -27.08
N ILE A 14 19.22 2.87 -27.10
CA ILE A 14 19.42 1.69 -26.25
C ILE A 14 19.42 2.09 -24.77
N PHE A 15 20.06 3.21 -24.43
CA PHE A 15 20.09 3.73 -23.06
C PHE A 15 18.69 4.07 -22.55
N ILE A 16 17.89 4.78 -23.36
CA ILE A 16 16.50 5.10 -23.02
C ILE A 16 15.68 3.82 -22.89
N ALA A 17 15.86 2.84 -23.79
CA ALA A 17 15.16 1.56 -23.72
C ALA A 17 15.47 0.80 -22.42
N ILE A 18 16.73 0.78 -21.98
CA ILE A 18 17.14 0.15 -20.71
C ILE A 18 16.54 0.88 -19.51
N ILE A 19 16.59 2.21 -19.49
CA ILE A 19 15.98 3.00 -18.41
C ILE A 19 14.47 2.77 -18.35
N TRP A 20 13.81 2.75 -19.50
CA TRP A 20 12.38 2.55 -19.59
C TRP A 20 11.98 1.15 -19.13
N PHE A 21 12.68 0.13 -19.62
CA PHE A 21 12.47 -1.25 -19.21
C PHE A 21 12.75 -1.46 -17.71
N GLY A 22 13.83 -0.89 -17.20
CA GLY A 22 14.14 -0.88 -15.77
C GLY A 22 13.05 -0.20 -14.94
N SER A 23 12.50 0.91 -15.42
CA SER A 23 11.40 1.62 -14.76
C SER A 23 10.14 0.75 -14.69
N VAL A 24 9.80 0.04 -15.77
CA VAL A 24 8.67 -0.90 -15.79
C VAL A 24 8.87 -2.04 -14.80
N ILE A 25 10.08 -2.61 -14.71
CA ILE A 25 10.38 -3.67 -13.73
C ILE A 25 10.25 -3.13 -12.31
N VAL A 26 10.80 -1.95 -12.02
CA VAL A 26 10.75 -1.35 -10.67
C VAL A 26 9.30 -1.03 -10.27
N ILE A 27 8.51 -0.44 -11.16
CA ILE A 27 7.09 -0.15 -10.91
C ILE A 27 6.29 -1.45 -10.74
N GLY A 28 6.54 -2.45 -11.59
CA GLY A 28 5.91 -3.77 -11.50
C GLY A 28 6.24 -4.47 -10.18
N TRP A 29 7.52 -4.47 -9.77
CA TRP A 29 7.98 -5.00 -8.50
C TRP A 29 7.31 -4.29 -7.30
N TRP A 30 7.26 -2.96 -7.33
CA TRP A 30 6.61 -2.17 -6.28
C TRP A 30 5.10 -2.43 -6.20
N SER A 31 4.44 -2.56 -7.35
CA SER A 31 3.03 -2.91 -7.45
C SER A 31 2.76 -4.32 -6.90
N TRP A 32 3.61 -5.28 -7.25
CA TRP A 32 3.51 -6.66 -6.76
C TRP A 32 3.63 -6.74 -5.24
N TRP A 33 4.62 -6.07 -4.65
CA TRP A 33 4.78 -5.99 -3.20
C TRP A 33 3.52 -5.46 -2.49
N LYS A 34 2.87 -4.44 -3.08
CA LYS A 34 1.62 -3.86 -2.54
C LYS A 34 0.41 -4.77 -2.76
N ALA A 35 0.40 -5.54 -3.85
CA ALA A 35 -0.64 -6.50 -4.17
C ALA A 35 -0.57 -7.74 -3.26
N GLU A 36 0.63 -8.22 -2.93
CA GLU A 36 0.85 -9.34 -2.02
C GLU A 36 0.30 -9.03 -0.62
N VAL A 37 0.49 -7.80 -0.15
CA VAL A 37 -0.11 -7.28 1.09
C VAL A 37 -1.64 -7.33 1.09
N HIS A 38 -2.29 -7.14 -0.07
CA HIS A 38 -3.75 -7.24 -0.20
C HIS A 38 -4.24 -8.67 -0.46
N ALA A 39 -3.38 -9.53 -1.01
CA ALA A 39 -3.68 -10.92 -1.31
C ALA A 39 -3.63 -11.82 -0.07
N ASP A 40 -2.92 -11.43 0.99
CA ASP A 40 -2.94 -12.12 2.28
C ASP A 40 -4.27 -11.89 3.02
N LYS A 41 -5.32 -12.57 2.54
CA LYS A 41 -6.71 -12.50 3.02
C LYS A 41 -6.94 -13.25 4.34
N ARG A 42 -5.89 -13.70 5.04
CA ARG A 42 -6.02 -14.52 6.27
C ARG A 42 -6.62 -13.75 7.45
N ALA A 43 -6.48 -12.42 7.46
CA ALA A 43 -7.24 -11.54 8.33
C ALA A 43 -8.09 -10.63 7.44
N SER A 44 -9.34 -10.34 7.83
CA SER A 44 -10.16 -9.38 7.09
C SER A 44 -9.35 -8.08 6.94
N PRO A 45 -8.98 -7.68 5.71
CA PRO A 45 -8.01 -6.61 5.47
C PRO A 45 -8.52 -5.25 5.97
N MET A 46 -9.83 -5.16 6.25
CA MET A 46 -10.53 -3.99 6.78
C MET A 46 -10.96 -4.16 8.24
N SER A 47 -10.45 -5.16 8.95
CA SER A 47 -10.74 -5.30 10.38
C SER A 47 -10.05 -4.19 11.16
N TRP A 48 -10.81 -3.54 12.04
CA TRP A 48 -10.34 -2.42 12.86
C TRP A 48 -9.07 -2.74 13.66
N LYS A 49 -8.97 -3.97 14.19
CA LYS A 49 -7.78 -4.46 14.91
C LYS A 49 -6.53 -4.46 14.03
N HIS A 50 -6.66 -4.82 12.76
CA HIS A 50 -5.54 -4.85 11.81
C HIS A 50 -5.21 -3.43 11.30
N LEU A 51 -6.22 -2.58 11.10
CA LEU A 51 -6.02 -1.17 10.76
C LEU A 51 -5.32 -0.39 11.86
N ARG A 52 -5.62 -0.70 13.13
CA ARG A 52 -4.98 -0.09 14.30
C ARG A 52 -3.49 -0.37 14.36
N ASP A 53 -3.08 -1.61 14.10
CA ASP A 53 -1.70 -2.05 14.35
C ASP A 53 -0.78 -1.85 13.15
N ASP A 54 -1.27 -2.03 11.92
CA ASP A 54 -0.41 -2.12 10.72
C ASP A 54 -0.66 -1.05 9.66
N TYR A 55 -1.89 -0.53 9.53
CA TYR A 55 -2.23 0.35 8.40
C TYR A 55 -1.49 1.69 8.45
N TYR A 56 -1.24 2.23 9.65
CA TYR A 56 -0.49 3.47 9.79
C TYR A 56 1.01 3.29 9.60
N LYS A 57 1.58 2.09 9.71
CA LYS A 57 3.02 1.84 9.51
C LYS A 57 3.39 1.74 8.03
N ARG A 58 2.39 1.61 7.15
CA ARG A 58 2.59 1.50 5.71
C ARG A 58 2.64 2.89 5.11
N ASN A 59 3.75 3.20 4.44
CA ASN A 59 3.91 4.46 3.73
C ASN A 59 2.77 4.60 2.70
N THR A 60 1.89 5.59 2.94
CA THR A 60 0.76 5.87 2.05
C THR A 60 1.25 6.57 0.77
N VAL A 61 2.38 7.27 0.86
CA VAL A 61 3.00 8.02 -0.23
C VAL A 61 4.42 7.48 -0.49
N LEU A 62 4.86 7.51 -1.74
CA LEU A 62 6.22 7.10 -2.15
C LEU A 62 7.30 8.03 -1.56
N PHE A 63 6.96 9.28 -1.30
CA PHE A 63 7.84 10.30 -0.74
C PHE A 63 7.13 11.02 0.40
N ASP A 64 7.28 10.54 1.63
CA ASP A 64 6.87 11.25 2.85
C ASP A 64 8.13 11.71 3.59
N TRP A 65 8.61 12.91 3.25
CA TRP A 65 9.81 13.49 3.87
C TRP A 65 9.58 14.03 5.29
N ASP A 66 8.34 14.37 5.63
CA ASP A 66 7.99 15.13 6.85
C ASP A 66 7.12 14.29 7.82
N GLY A 67 6.83 13.03 7.47
CA GLY A 67 6.09 12.08 8.31
C GLY A 67 4.66 12.51 8.64
N ARG A 68 4.14 13.58 8.00
CA ARG A 68 2.87 14.22 8.37
C ARG A 68 1.67 13.31 8.13
N THR A 69 1.79 12.39 7.18
CA THR A 69 0.75 11.42 6.84
C THR A 69 0.46 10.39 7.94
N HIS A 70 1.32 10.30 8.97
CA HIS A 70 1.23 9.32 10.05
C HIS A 70 0.62 9.89 11.36
N ARG A 71 0.16 11.15 11.37
CA ARG A 71 -0.34 11.81 12.58
C ARG A 71 -1.75 11.32 12.92
N ARG A 72 -1.89 10.58 14.03
CA ARG A 72 -3.19 10.05 14.51
C ARG A 72 -3.95 11.07 15.34
N LEU A 73 -5.29 10.98 15.31
CA LEU A 73 -6.21 11.67 16.19
C LEU A 73 -6.71 10.67 17.25
N PRO A 74 -6.22 10.73 18.50
CA PRO A 74 -6.51 9.71 19.52
C PRO A 74 -7.98 9.58 19.89
N ILE A 75 -8.78 10.64 19.68
CA ILE A 75 -10.22 10.66 19.94
C ILE A 75 -10.99 9.73 18.99
N MET A 76 -10.60 9.68 17.70
CA MET A 76 -11.30 8.87 16.70
C MET A 76 -11.09 7.37 16.93
N GLU A 77 -9.93 7.00 17.47
CA GLU A 77 -9.63 5.60 17.80
C GLU A 77 -10.49 5.06 18.95
N LYS A 78 -10.64 5.87 19.99
CA LYS A 78 -11.47 5.53 21.15
C LYS A 78 -12.94 5.39 20.75
N LEU A 79 -13.43 6.28 19.89
CA LEU A 79 -14.79 6.21 19.36
C LEU A 79 -15.03 4.91 18.56
N GLN A 80 -14.08 4.51 17.70
CA GLN A 80 -14.22 3.29 16.90
C GLN A 80 -14.18 2.01 17.75
N ASP A 81 -13.47 2.00 18.88
CA ASP A 81 -13.53 0.89 19.84
C ASP A 81 -14.90 0.77 20.50
N GLU A 82 -15.44 1.89 20.99
CA GLU A 82 -16.75 1.93 21.65
C GLU A 82 -17.88 1.48 20.68
N MET A 83 -17.79 1.87 19.41
CA MET A 83 -18.73 1.42 18.38
C MET A 83 -18.63 -0.09 18.08
N LEU A 84 -17.42 -0.65 18.09
CA LEU A 84 -17.23 -2.09 17.89
C LEU A 84 -17.80 -2.89 19.06
N GLU A 85 -17.50 -2.47 20.29
CA GLU A 85 -18.06 -3.08 21.50
C GLU A 85 -19.59 -3.00 21.53
N ALA A 86 -20.17 -1.86 21.14
CA ALA A 86 -21.61 -1.70 21.02
C ALA A 86 -22.22 -2.61 19.93
N SER A 87 -21.53 -2.79 18.81
CA SER A 87 -21.98 -3.67 17.71
C SER A 87 -21.98 -5.15 18.12
N GLU A 88 -20.98 -5.59 18.87
CA GLU A 88 -20.90 -6.97 19.38
C GLU A 88 -21.99 -7.25 20.42
N LYS A 89 -22.25 -6.31 21.33
CA LYS A 89 -23.35 -6.40 22.30
C LYS A 89 -24.71 -6.49 21.59
N ARG A 90 -24.91 -5.69 20.54
CA ARG A 90 -26.15 -5.72 19.74
C ARG A 90 -26.30 -7.00 18.94
N SER A 91 -25.21 -7.56 18.42
CA SER A 91 -25.23 -8.83 17.68
C SER A 91 -25.57 -10.03 18.59
N LYS A 92 -24.98 -10.08 19.79
CA LYS A 92 -25.29 -11.10 20.81
C LYS A 92 -26.74 -11.01 21.32
N ALA A 93 -27.25 -9.78 21.52
CA ALA A 93 -28.64 -9.57 21.90
C ALA A 93 -29.64 -10.05 20.82
N LYS A 94 -29.27 -9.98 19.54
CA LYS A 94 -30.11 -10.42 18.41
C LYS A 94 -30.08 -11.94 18.18
N THR A 95 -29.02 -12.63 18.60
CA THR A 95 -28.87 -14.10 18.46
C THR A 95 -29.40 -14.87 19.66
N GLY A 96 -29.55 -14.23 20.83
CA GLY A 96 -30.19 -14.82 22.01
C GLY A 96 -31.71 -14.61 22.11
N SER A 97 -32.35 -14.04 21.07
CA SER A 97 -33.81 -13.84 21.01
C SER A 97 -34.52 -14.78 20.00
N SER A 98 -33.92 -15.93 19.70
CA SER A 98 -34.49 -16.95 18.83
C SER A 98 -34.52 -18.31 19.51
#